data_AF-A0A938QXI9-F1
#
_entry.id   AF-A0A938QXI9-F1
#
_cell.length_a   1.000
_cell.length_b   1.000
_cell.length_c   1.000
_cell.angle_alpha   90.00
_cell.angle_beta   90.00
_cell.angle_gamma   90.00
#
_symmetry.space_group_name_H-M   'P 1'
#
loop_
_entity.id
_entity.type
_entity.pdbx_description
1 polymer ?
#
loop_
_entity_poly.entity_id
_entity_poly.type
_entity_poly.pdbx_seq_one_letter_code
_entity_poly.pdbx_strand_id
1 'polypeptide(L)'
;MSDKLNAVQAATAGITKDTPPDQAKALLRHALPLLVDLSPTEIEDAFEGLQAQTSLGKGWFKALRDEVREARKKAARTGGRSGNGEPTLSAMLPGLVDLVEHEGEPAFLMKQPDGELLVCTSWETDVETYAPPPPDKIPWLLPRAGEVLRHYERAEAPSALYAALVAYHAGISELPQEAHYDLLAAWDFHTYLLEPCQYSPEICLFAVPERGKTRTGKGMVTVARRGVHVESLRDAYLVRLAHHYQATIFFDTMNFWEKAVRAGCEDIVLCRYERGIAVPRVLYPEKGAHKDTVFYHVFGPTIIATNIQVHNILDTRALQVNMPQTSRRFEDDVTPEAARPLKERLTAWRAHHLGTALPEMLKPAAGRLGDILKPILQIIRLVKPDREAAFWTLVREFERQRGIDKLDSLEAQILLTLNSLRGEVERGILPVKRITEAFNENRTEKAHLSYQRMGRKLWGLGLDRGQTGDSASALIWNEEKIMKIFSSYGLEKTSETSETSETSEETTAPAPDVTDITDITDVFSAGGGKKNHSLFDTRTGDL
;
A
#
# COMPACT_ATOMS: atom_id res chain seq x y z
N MET A 1 -30.43 15.81 -30.98
CA MET A 1 -31.68 15.32 -30.36
C MET A 1 -31.80 13.86 -30.74
N SER A 2 -31.97 12.94 -29.79
CA SER A 2 -31.99 11.50 -30.10
C SER A 2 -33.28 11.10 -30.84
N ASP A 3 -33.23 10.02 -31.61
CA ASP A 3 -34.40 9.48 -32.33
C ASP A 3 -35.57 9.16 -31.39
N LYS A 4 -35.26 8.79 -30.13
CA LYS A 4 -36.27 8.49 -29.10
C LYS A 4 -36.98 9.75 -28.61
N LEU A 5 -36.24 10.84 -28.40
CA LEU A 5 -36.82 12.11 -28.01
C LEU A 5 -37.71 12.67 -29.12
N ASN A 6 -37.30 12.51 -30.39
CA ASN A 6 -38.13 12.85 -31.54
C ASN A 6 -39.42 12.01 -31.59
N ALA A 7 -39.37 10.73 -31.23
CA ALA A 7 -40.55 9.86 -31.16
C ALA A 7 -41.54 10.30 -30.07
N VAL A 8 -41.05 10.73 -28.91
CA VAL A 8 -41.90 11.31 -27.85
C VAL A 8 -42.54 12.61 -28.35
N GLN A 9 -41.76 13.51 -28.95
CA GLN A 9 -42.28 14.77 -29.50
C GLN A 9 -43.35 14.53 -30.59
N ALA A 10 -43.14 13.55 -31.46
CA ALA A 10 -44.11 13.17 -32.48
C ALA A 10 -45.40 12.60 -31.87
N ALA A 11 -45.29 11.75 -30.85
CA ALA A 11 -46.44 11.18 -30.14
C ALA A 11 -47.25 12.26 -29.38
N THR A 12 -46.62 13.38 -29.01
CA THR A 12 -47.25 14.48 -28.26
C THR A 12 -47.52 15.72 -29.10
N ALA A 13 -47.25 15.71 -30.41
CA ALA A 13 -47.32 16.88 -31.29
C ALA A 13 -48.72 17.53 -31.39
N GLY A 14 -49.78 16.79 -31.05
CA GLY A 14 -51.16 17.29 -31.03
C GLY A 14 -51.58 17.94 -29.71
N ILE A 15 -50.70 17.99 -28.71
CA ILE A 15 -51.01 18.56 -27.39
C ILE A 15 -50.65 20.04 -27.38
N THR A 16 -51.65 20.88 -27.19
CA THR A 16 -51.51 22.33 -27.07
C THR A 16 -52.14 22.84 -25.77
N LYS A 17 -51.95 24.13 -25.45
CA LYS A 17 -52.54 24.75 -24.25
C LYS A 17 -54.07 24.71 -24.25
N ASP A 18 -54.67 24.66 -25.43
CA ASP A 18 -56.13 24.60 -25.63
C ASP A 18 -56.67 23.16 -25.59
N THR A 19 -55.78 22.15 -25.55
CA THR A 19 -56.20 20.76 -25.42
C THR A 19 -56.86 20.55 -24.05
N PRO A 20 -58.09 20.00 -23.99
CA PRO A 20 -58.75 19.70 -22.73
C PRO A 20 -57.85 18.86 -21.81
N PRO A 21 -57.74 19.17 -20.50
CA PRO A 21 -56.80 18.50 -19.61
C PRO A 21 -56.90 16.98 -19.61
N ASP A 22 -58.11 16.42 -19.70
CA ASP A 22 -58.31 14.97 -19.68
C ASP A 22 -57.84 14.30 -20.98
N GLN A 23 -57.96 15.00 -22.11
CA GLN A 23 -57.43 14.55 -23.39
C GLN A 23 -55.88 14.60 -23.40
N ALA A 24 -55.28 15.67 -22.86
CA ALA A 24 -53.83 15.79 -22.73
C ALA A 24 -53.25 14.68 -21.84
N LYS A 25 -53.89 14.39 -20.69
CA LYS A 25 -53.48 13.30 -19.80
C LYS A 25 -53.53 11.93 -20.47
N ALA A 26 -54.57 11.65 -21.26
CA ALA A 26 -54.72 10.39 -21.97
C ALA A 26 -53.63 10.19 -23.03
N LEU A 27 -53.33 11.22 -23.82
CA LEU A 27 -52.27 11.19 -24.83
C LEU A 27 -50.88 11.00 -24.18
N LEU A 28 -50.59 11.71 -23.09
CA LEU A 28 -49.32 11.56 -22.37
C LEU A 28 -49.14 10.18 -21.74
N ARG A 29 -50.22 9.58 -21.21
CA ARG A 29 -50.17 8.19 -20.73
C ARG A 29 -49.95 7.19 -21.85
N HIS A 30 -50.44 7.46 -23.06
CA HIS A 30 -50.14 6.64 -24.22
C HIS A 30 -48.67 6.76 -24.65
N ALA A 31 -48.02 7.90 -24.41
CA ALA A 31 -46.59 8.10 -24.65
C ALA A 31 -45.69 7.52 -23.53
N LEU A 32 -46.26 7.00 -22.44
CA LEU A 32 -45.51 6.46 -21.29
C LEU A 32 -44.43 5.42 -21.68
N PRO A 33 -44.69 4.44 -22.59
CA PRO A 33 -43.65 3.49 -23.01
C PRO A 33 -42.45 4.17 -23.67
N LEU A 34 -42.68 5.24 -24.45
CA LEU A 34 -41.60 5.98 -25.11
C LEU A 34 -40.78 6.79 -24.11
N LEU A 35 -41.41 7.32 -23.06
CA LEU A 35 -40.75 8.03 -21.97
C LEU A 35 -39.86 7.12 -21.11
N VAL A 36 -40.25 5.85 -20.94
CA VAL A 36 -39.48 4.83 -20.20
C VAL A 36 -38.13 4.54 -20.86
N ASP A 37 -38.04 4.69 -22.19
CA ASP A 37 -36.85 4.38 -22.99
C ASP A 37 -35.83 5.54 -23.10
N LEU A 38 -36.16 6.71 -22.54
CA LEU A 38 -35.30 7.90 -22.54
C LEU A 38 -34.26 7.88 -21.40
N SER A 39 -33.11 8.54 -21.61
CA SER A 39 -32.14 8.81 -20.54
C SER A 39 -32.71 9.79 -19.49
N PRO A 40 -32.17 9.83 -18.25
CA PRO A 40 -32.66 10.75 -17.22
C PRO A 40 -32.68 12.22 -17.65
N THR A 41 -31.68 12.67 -18.39
CA THR A 41 -31.61 14.04 -18.92
C THR A 41 -32.66 14.29 -20.01
N GLU A 42 -32.87 13.33 -20.93
CA GLU A 42 -33.88 13.46 -21.98
C GLU A 42 -35.31 13.45 -21.43
N ILE A 43 -35.54 12.77 -20.29
CA ILE A 43 -36.82 12.78 -19.60
C ILE A 43 -37.13 14.16 -19.04
N GLU A 44 -36.14 14.82 -18.42
CA GLU A 44 -36.33 16.17 -17.89
C GLU A 44 -36.56 17.18 -19.03
N ASP A 45 -35.79 17.11 -20.12
CA ASP A 45 -36.01 17.93 -21.32
C ASP A 45 -37.42 17.72 -21.91
N ALA A 46 -37.87 16.47 -21.98
CA ALA A 46 -39.22 16.13 -22.45
C ALA A 46 -40.30 16.69 -21.51
N PHE A 47 -40.13 16.58 -20.20
CA PHE A 47 -41.11 17.09 -19.24
C PHE A 47 -41.17 18.61 -19.22
N GLU A 48 -40.05 19.31 -19.34
CA GLU A 48 -40.03 20.77 -19.45
C GLU A 48 -40.78 21.24 -20.70
N GLY A 49 -40.53 20.61 -21.86
CA GLY A 49 -41.23 20.90 -23.10
C GLY A 49 -42.74 20.67 -23.00
N LEU A 50 -43.15 19.53 -22.44
CA LEU A 50 -44.57 19.18 -22.26
C LEU A 50 -45.27 20.09 -21.24
N GLN A 51 -44.59 20.48 -20.18
CA GLN A 51 -45.12 21.40 -19.19
C GLN A 51 -45.31 22.82 -19.77
N ALA A 52 -44.44 23.25 -20.70
CA ALA A 52 -44.60 24.52 -21.40
C ALA A 52 -45.78 24.52 -22.39
N GLN A 53 -46.11 23.35 -22.95
CA GLN A 53 -47.14 23.18 -23.99
C GLN A 53 -48.53 22.83 -23.45
N THR A 54 -48.66 22.47 -22.17
CA THR A 54 -49.92 22.03 -21.56
C THR A 54 -50.39 22.99 -20.46
N SER A 55 -51.68 22.90 -20.11
CA SER A 55 -52.28 23.56 -18.94
C SER A 55 -52.26 22.67 -17.68
N LEU A 56 -51.51 21.56 -17.71
CA LEU A 56 -51.45 20.59 -16.61
C LEU A 56 -50.60 21.12 -15.44
N GLY A 57 -51.07 20.90 -14.22
CA GLY A 57 -50.38 21.35 -13.01
C GLY A 57 -49.11 20.55 -12.69
N LYS A 58 -48.13 21.18 -12.03
CA LYS A 58 -46.86 20.57 -11.59
C LYS A 58 -47.04 19.25 -10.83
N GLY A 59 -48.08 19.16 -10.00
CA GLY A 59 -48.36 17.94 -9.22
C GLY A 59 -48.68 16.73 -10.10
N TRP A 60 -49.26 16.95 -11.28
CA TRP A 60 -49.55 15.86 -12.22
C TRP A 60 -48.28 15.36 -12.92
N PHE A 61 -47.39 16.26 -13.35
CA PHE A 61 -46.09 15.86 -13.90
C PHE A 61 -45.21 15.14 -12.89
N LYS A 62 -45.29 15.51 -11.60
CA LYS A 62 -44.66 14.74 -10.53
C LYS A 62 -45.17 13.31 -10.48
N ALA A 63 -46.50 13.11 -10.52
CA ALA A 63 -47.09 11.78 -10.55
C ALA A 63 -46.69 10.99 -11.81
N LEU A 64 -46.61 11.64 -12.98
CA LEU A 64 -46.17 11.01 -14.22
C LEU A 64 -44.67 10.60 -14.17
N ARG A 65 -43.80 11.41 -13.54
CA ARG A 65 -42.40 11.03 -13.27
C ARG A 65 -42.32 9.75 -12.43
N ASP A 66 -43.15 9.68 -11.38
CA ASP A 66 -43.21 8.50 -10.52
C ASP A 66 -43.73 7.27 -11.30
N GLU A 67 -44.74 7.44 -12.17
CA GLU A 67 -45.23 6.39 -13.07
C GLU A 67 -44.13 5.90 -14.05
N VAL A 68 -43.35 6.80 -14.66
CA VAL A 68 -42.21 6.46 -15.54
C VAL A 68 -41.13 5.70 -14.74
N ARG A 69 -40.82 6.14 -13.51
CA ARG A 69 -39.82 5.49 -12.66
C ARG A 69 -40.22 4.06 -12.29
N GLU A 70 -41.47 3.86 -11.90
CA GLU A 70 -42.01 2.53 -11.59
C GLU A 70 -42.12 1.65 -12.84
N ALA A 71 -42.49 2.22 -13.99
CA ALA A 71 -42.50 1.50 -15.26
C ALA A 71 -41.09 1.08 -15.70
N ARG A 72 -40.05 1.92 -15.49
CA ARG A 72 -38.64 1.55 -15.71
C ARG A 72 -38.21 0.41 -14.79
N LYS A 73 -38.52 0.48 -13.50
CA LYS A 73 -38.26 -0.63 -12.55
C LYS A 73 -38.94 -1.93 -13.00
N LYS A 74 -40.17 -1.84 -13.49
CA LYS A 74 -40.92 -3.00 -13.98
C LYS A 74 -40.35 -3.54 -15.30
N ALA A 75 -39.99 -2.66 -16.24
CA ALA A 75 -39.36 -3.02 -17.51
C ALA A 75 -37.99 -3.66 -17.31
N ALA A 76 -37.16 -3.14 -16.39
CA ALA A 76 -35.89 -3.75 -15.99
C ALA A 76 -36.07 -5.17 -15.41
N ARG A 77 -37.20 -5.42 -14.72
CA ARG A 77 -37.56 -6.76 -14.24
C ARG A 77 -38.04 -7.71 -15.35
N THR A 78 -38.59 -7.21 -16.45
CA THR A 78 -39.24 -8.03 -17.50
C THR A 78 -38.51 -8.12 -18.84
N GLY A 79 -37.66 -7.15 -19.22
CA GLY A 79 -37.00 -7.08 -20.52
C GLY A 79 -35.49 -6.97 -20.38
N GLY A 80 -34.77 -8.11 -20.50
CA GLY A 80 -33.31 -8.09 -20.56
C GLY A 80 -32.56 -9.23 -19.86
N ARG A 81 -33.14 -10.43 -19.74
CA ARG A 81 -32.35 -11.65 -19.47
C ARG A 81 -31.85 -12.24 -20.79
N SER A 82 -30.65 -11.83 -21.20
CA SER A 82 -29.85 -12.54 -22.20
C SER A 82 -28.38 -12.51 -21.76
N GLY A 83 -28.15 -13.19 -20.66
CA GLY A 83 -26.92 -13.31 -19.89
C GLY A 83 -27.38 -13.67 -18.50
N ASN A 84 -26.94 -14.80 -17.91
CA ASN A 84 -27.37 -15.21 -16.58
C ASN A 84 -27.25 -14.03 -15.61
N GLY A 85 -28.39 -13.44 -15.24
CA GLY A 85 -28.51 -12.12 -14.59
C GLY A 85 -28.10 -12.13 -13.12
N GLU A 86 -26.94 -12.71 -12.83
CA GLU A 86 -26.27 -12.58 -11.55
C GLU A 86 -25.47 -11.28 -11.55
N PRO A 87 -25.56 -10.47 -10.47
CA PRO A 87 -24.78 -9.25 -10.38
C PRO A 87 -23.29 -9.58 -10.34
N THR A 88 -22.48 -8.76 -11.02
CA THR A 88 -21.03 -8.91 -11.01
C THR A 88 -20.49 -8.48 -9.65
N LEU A 89 -19.77 -9.38 -9.00
CA LEU A 89 -19.19 -9.12 -7.68
C LEU A 89 -18.02 -8.14 -7.80
N SER A 90 -18.09 -7.02 -7.08
CA SER A 90 -17.02 -6.02 -7.08
C SER A 90 -16.86 -5.37 -5.72
N ALA A 91 -15.62 -5.13 -5.32
CA ALA A 91 -15.29 -4.27 -4.18
C ALA A 91 -14.80 -2.89 -4.64
N MET A 92 -14.91 -2.57 -5.93
CA MET A 92 -14.35 -1.38 -6.55
C MET A 92 -15.36 -0.78 -7.52
N LEU A 93 -15.83 0.43 -7.21
CA LEU A 93 -16.73 1.21 -8.07
C LEU A 93 -16.30 2.68 -8.07
N PRO A 94 -16.50 3.43 -9.17
CA PRO A 94 -16.35 4.88 -9.15
C PRO A 94 -17.27 5.50 -8.09
N GLY A 95 -16.72 6.40 -7.26
CA GLY A 95 -17.48 7.04 -6.17
C GLY A 95 -17.67 6.18 -4.92
N LEU A 96 -17.14 4.95 -4.89
CA LEU A 96 -17.18 4.10 -3.69
C LEU A 96 -16.29 4.68 -2.58
N VAL A 97 -16.91 4.99 -1.44
CA VAL A 97 -16.20 5.27 -0.20
C VAL A 97 -15.56 3.97 0.27
N ASP A 98 -16.36 2.98 0.66
CA ASP A 98 -15.88 1.62 0.93
C ASP A 98 -17.02 0.60 0.97
N LEU A 99 -16.68 -0.67 1.20
CA LEU A 99 -17.63 -1.67 1.66
C LEU A 99 -17.93 -1.44 3.16
N VAL A 100 -19.20 -1.58 3.52
CA VAL A 100 -19.71 -1.43 4.89
C VAL A 100 -20.61 -2.61 5.25
N GLU A 101 -20.78 -2.87 6.54
CA GLU A 101 -21.82 -3.77 7.04
C GLU A 101 -23.14 -3.00 7.18
N HIS A 102 -24.19 -3.51 6.57
CA HIS A 102 -25.56 -3.00 6.68
C HIS A 102 -26.51 -4.18 6.89
N GLU A 103 -27.22 -4.19 8.02
CA GLU A 103 -28.16 -5.27 8.39
C GLU A 103 -27.51 -6.67 8.42
N GLY A 104 -26.23 -6.75 8.79
CA GLY A 104 -25.47 -8.00 8.86
C GLY A 104 -24.86 -8.45 7.53
N GLU A 105 -25.12 -7.74 6.43
CA GLU A 105 -24.63 -8.07 5.09
C GLU A 105 -23.68 -6.98 4.55
N PRO A 106 -22.77 -7.32 3.62
CA PRO A 106 -21.94 -6.35 2.93
C PRO A 106 -22.78 -5.45 2.01
N ALA A 107 -22.54 -4.15 2.08
CA ALA A 107 -23.15 -3.13 1.23
C ALA A 107 -22.08 -2.15 0.70
N PHE A 108 -22.42 -1.45 -0.38
CA PHE A 108 -21.65 -0.32 -0.87
C PHE A 108 -22.01 0.93 -0.06
N LEU A 109 -21.00 1.71 0.35
CA LEU A 109 -21.18 3.09 0.77
C LEU A 109 -20.68 4.01 -0.34
N MET A 110 -21.61 4.62 -1.06
CA MET A 110 -21.34 5.47 -2.22
C MET A 110 -21.42 6.94 -1.86
N LYS A 111 -20.50 7.75 -2.38
CA LYS A 111 -20.60 9.22 -2.34
C LYS A 111 -21.26 9.71 -3.62
N GLN A 112 -22.42 10.33 -3.49
CA GLN A 112 -23.17 10.91 -4.60
C GLN A 112 -22.53 12.24 -5.07
N PRO A 113 -22.85 12.71 -6.29
CA PRO A 113 -22.32 13.97 -6.81
C PRO A 113 -22.65 15.22 -5.97
N ASP A 114 -23.77 15.20 -5.25
CA ASP A 114 -24.18 16.25 -4.30
C ASP A 114 -23.43 16.17 -2.96
N GLY A 115 -22.62 15.14 -2.75
CA GLY A 115 -21.85 14.88 -1.56
C GLY A 115 -22.54 13.95 -0.55
N GLU A 116 -23.82 13.61 -0.74
CA GLU A 116 -24.55 12.72 0.18
C GLU A 116 -24.02 11.28 0.11
N LEU A 117 -24.20 10.53 1.20
CA LEU A 117 -23.81 9.14 1.29
C LEU A 117 -25.02 8.23 1.10
N LEU A 118 -24.88 7.25 0.21
CA LEU A 118 -25.89 6.23 -0.06
C LEU A 118 -25.34 4.85 0.32
N VAL A 119 -26.09 4.12 1.16
CA VAL A 119 -25.86 2.71 1.43
C VAL A 119 -26.72 1.89 0.49
N CYS A 120 -26.13 0.99 -0.30
CA CYS A 120 -26.89 0.14 -1.22
C CYS A 120 -26.27 -1.26 -1.33
N THR A 121 -27.12 -2.29 -1.43
CA THR A 121 -26.72 -3.70 -1.56
C THR A 121 -26.41 -4.11 -3.01
N SER A 122 -26.79 -3.26 -3.97
CA SER A 122 -26.43 -3.39 -5.37
C SER A 122 -26.23 -2.00 -6.00
N TRP A 123 -25.50 -1.96 -7.10
CA TRP A 123 -25.27 -0.74 -7.87
C TRP A 123 -25.51 -1.01 -9.35
N GLU A 124 -26.48 -0.32 -9.95
CA GLU A 124 -26.84 -0.47 -11.36
C GLU A 124 -26.13 0.59 -12.22
N THR A 125 -25.55 0.15 -13.32
CA THR A 125 -25.07 1.01 -14.41
C THR A 125 -25.87 0.72 -15.68
N ASP A 126 -25.69 1.51 -16.73
CA ASP A 126 -26.36 1.28 -18.02
C ASP A 126 -26.04 -0.09 -18.64
N VAL A 127 -24.96 -0.73 -18.20
CA VAL A 127 -24.42 -1.97 -18.79
C VAL A 127 -24.54 -3.17 -17.86
N GLU A 128 -24.33 -2.97 -16.56
CA GLU A 128 -24.13 -4.07 -15.61
C GLU A 128 -24.65 -3.70 -14.21
N THR A 129 -25.10 -4.72 -13.47
CA THR A 129 -25.42 -4.61 -12.04
C THR A 129 -24.28 -5.18 -11.22
N TYR A 130 -23.81 -4.42 -10.24
CA TYR A 130 -22.78 -4.84 -9.31
C TYR A 130 -23.38 -5.18 -7.95
N ALA A 131 -22.77 -6.16 -7.27
CA ALA A 131 -23.03 -6.47 -5.87
C ALA A 131 -21.70 -6.58 -5.11
N PRO A 132 -21.69 -6.29 -3.79
CA PRO A 132 -20.52 -6.54 -2.97
C PRO A 132 -20.19 -8.05 -2.94
N PRO A 133 -18.91 -8.44 -2.76
CA PRO A 133 -18.57 -9.82 -2.49
C PRO A 133 -19.26 -10.32 -1.21
N PRO A 134 -19.63 -11.60 -1.13
CA PRO A 134 -20.26 -12.14 0.08
C PRO A 134 -19.30 -12.13 1.29
N PRO A 135 -19.83 -12.18 2.53
CA PRO A 135 -19.03 -12.07 3.75
C PRO A 135 -17.81 -12.99 3.80
N ASP A 136 -17.95 -14.24 3.38
CA ASP A 136 -16.90 -15.27 3.41
C ASP A 136 -15.73 -14.98 2.44
N LYS A 137 -15.91 -14.02 1.54
CA LYS A 137 -14.89 -13.56 0.58
C LYS A 137 -14.23 -12.25 0.99
N ILE A 138 -14.67 -11.61 2.07
CA ILE A 138 -14.11 -10.36 2.58
C ILE A 138 -13.23 -10.68 3.82
N PRO A 139 -11.89 -10.70 3.67
CA PRO A 139 -10.99 -11.14 4.73
C PRO A 139 -10.71 -10.08 5.82
N TRP A 140 -11.57 -9.08 5.98
CA TRP A 140 -11.45 -8.04 7.00
C TRP A 140 -12.81 -7.68 7.59
N LEU A 141 -12.81 -7.18 8.82
CA LEU A 141 -14.02 -6.69 9.47
C LEU A 141 -14.50 -5.40 8.83
N LEU A 142 -15.74 -5.40 8.32
CA LEU A 142 -16.36 -4.23 7.70
C LEU A 142 -16.72 -3.16 8.75
N PRO A 143 -16.55 -1.86 8.47
CA PRO A 143 -17.11 -0.80 9.31
C PRO A 143 -18.65 -0.82 9.24
N ARG A 144 -19.34 -0.49 10.33
CA ARG A 144 -20.82 -0.44 10.35
C ARG A 144 -21.32 0.80 9.63
N ALA A 145 -22.24 0.62 8.68
CA ALA A 145 -22.77 1.72 7.87
C ALA A 145 -23.35 2.85 8.75
N GLY A 146 -24.18 2.51 9.74
CA GLY A 146 -24.79 3.50 10.64
C GLY A 146 -23.78 4.33 11.44
N GLU A 147 -22.69 3.70 11.91
CA GLU A 147 -21.65 4.41 12.65
C GLU A 147 -20.83 5.31 11.74
N VAL A 148 -20.53 4.86 10.51
CA VAL A 148 -19.85 5.69 9.50
C VAL A 148 -20.69 6.92 9.16
N LEU A 149 -22.00 6.75 8.90
CA LEU A 149 -22.91 7.87 8.62
C LEU A 149 -22.97 8.86 9.80
N ARG A 150 -23.07 8.35 11.04
CA ARG A 150 -23.05 9.19 12.25
C ARG A 150 -21.76 10.00 12.37
N HIS A 151 -20.60 9.40 12.10
CA HIS A 151 -19.32 10.09 12.12
C HIS A 151 -19.18 11.09 10.97
N TYR A 152 -19.75 10.77 9.80
CA TYR A 152 -19.77 11.65 8.64
C TYR A 152 -20.58 12.93 8.94
N GLU A 153 -21.80 12.79 9.46
CA GLU A 153 -22.67 13.90 9.85
C GLU A 153 -22.08 14.78 10.96
N ARG A 154 -21.42 14.16 11.96
CA ARG A 154 -20.77 14.89 13.05
C ARG A 154 -19.60 15.77 12.58
N ALA A 155 -18.99 15.43 11.44
CA ALA A 155 -17.82 16.11 10.88
C ALA A 155 -16.71 16.32 11.93
N GLU A 156 -16.28 15.23 12.58
CA GLU A 156 -15.20 15.30 13.57
C GLU A 156 -13.92 15.90 12.97
N ALA A 157 -13.25 16.77 13.75
CA ALA A 157 -11.97 17.34 13.35
C ALA A 157 -10.92 16.23 13.12
N PRO A 158 -10.23 16.20 11.96
CA PRO A 158 -9.24 15.16 11.66
C PRO A 158 -8.13 15.03 12.72
N SER A 159 -7.78 16.14 13.39
CA SER A 159 -6.77 16.18 14.45
C SER A 159 -7.15 15.35 15.69
N ALA A 160 -8.44 15.22 16.00
CA ALA A 160 -8.93 14.40 17.11
C ALA A 160 -8.85 12.90 16.78
N LEU A 161 -9.18 12.52 15.53
CA LEU A 161 -8.98 11.16 15.04
C LEU A 161 -7.49 10.79 14.97
N TYR A 162 -6.64 11.72 14.52
CA TYR A 162 -5.19 11.55 14.53
C TYR A 162 -4.64 11.28 15.94
N ALA A 163 -5.05 12.07 16.94
CA ALA A 163 -4.64 11.86 18.32
C ALA A 163 -5.11 10.50 18.87
N ALA A 164 -6.32 10.06 18.50
CA ALA A 164 -6.82 8.74 18.88
C ALA A 164 -6.02 7.59 18.26
N LEU A 165 -5.57 7.73 17.01
CA LEU A 165 -4.71 6.76 16.34
C LEU A 165 -3.32 6.69 16.99
N VAL A 166 -2.73 7.84 17.32
CA VAL A 166 -1.46 7.91 18.07
C VAL A 166 -1.59 7.20 19.41
N ALA A 167 -2.65 7.50 20.16
CA ALA A 167 -2.92 6.85 21.45
C ALA A 167 -3.14 5.34 21.31
N TYR A 168 -3.87 4.91 20.28
CA TYR A 168 -4.08 3.50 19.97
C TYR A 168 -2.75 2.78 19.71
N HIS A 169 -1.90 3.31 18.82
CA HIS A 169 -0.60 2.69 18.52
C HIS A 169 0.35 2.67 19.73
N ALA A 170 0.36 3.75 20.52
CA ALA A 170 1.13 3.81 21.77
C ALA A 170 0.61 2.84 22.84
N GLY A 171 -0.68 2.51 22.81
CA GLY A 171 -1.33 1.55 23.68
C GLY A 171 -1.05 0.08 23.34
N ILE A 172 -0.57 -0.22 22.13
CA ILE A 172 -0.34 -1.60 21.68
C ILE A 172 1.11 -1.91 21.31
N SER A 173 1.96 -0.89 21.23
CA SER A 173 3.34 -1.03 20.76
C SER A 173 4.26 -0.03 21.46
N GLU A 174 5.54 -0.41 21.53
CA GLU A 174 6.63 0.51 21.84
C GLU A 174 7.45 0.75 20.56
N LEU A 175 7.54 2.01 20.14
CA LEU A 175 8.28 2.43 18.95
C LEU A 175 9.52 3.24 19.35
N PRO A 176 10.52 3.40 18.46
CA PRO A 176 11.81 4.02 18.83
C PRO A 176 11.69 5.45 19.37
N GLN A 177 10.76 6.23 18.83
CA GLN A 177 10.56 7.63 19.17
C GLN A 177 9.09 8.00 18.98
N GLU A 178 8.62 9.08 19.62
CA GLU A 178 7.24 9.56 19.49
C GLU A 178 6.81 9.80 18.03
N ALA A 179 7.72 10.35 17.21
CA ALA A 179 7.48 10.63 15.80
C ALA A 179 7.12 9.37 14.97
N HIS A 180 7.46 8.17 15.44
CA HIS A 180 7.04 6.95 14.77
C HIS A 180 5.55 6.68 14.96
N TYR A 181 4.94 7.07 16.07
CA TYR A 181 3.47 6.97 16.22
C TYR A 181 2.77 7.96 15.29
N ASP A 182 3.35 9.15 15.07
CA ASP A 182 2.86 10.10 14.07
C ASP A 182 2.92 9.51 12.65
N LEU A 183 4.01 8.81 12.32
CA LEU A 183 4.15 8.08 11.06
C LEU A 183 3.05 7.02 10.91
N LEU A 184 2.80 6.19 11.94
CA LEU A 184 1.78 5.15 11.85
C LEU A 184 0.37 5.75 11.69
N ALA A 185 0.03 6.76 12.48
CA ALA A 185 -1.28 7.44 12.39
C ALA A 185 -1.48 8.09 11.00
N ALA A 186 -0.46 8.78 10.47
CA ALA A 186 -0.52 9.36 9.13
C ALA A 186 -0.60 8.28 8.04
N TRP A 187 0.07 7.15 8.23
CA TRP A 187 0.01 6.02 7.31
C TRP A 187 -1.39 5.38 7.28
N ASP A 188 -2.08 5.30 8.42
CA ASP A 188 -3.46 4.83 8.47
C ASP A 188 -4.37 5.72 7.63
N PHE A 189 -4.32 7.05 7.82
CA PHE A 189 -5.05 8.01 6.97
C PHE A 189 -4.69 7.88 5.48
N HIS A 190 -3.40 7.71 5.16
CA HIS A 190 -2.93 7.49 3.79
C HIS A 190 -3.62 6.27 3.14
N THR A 191 -3.82 5.18 3.88
CA THR A 191 -4.52 3.99 3.34
C THR A 191 -5.95 4.30 2.88
N TYR A 192 -6.57 5.34 3.45
CA TYR A 192 -7.92 5.80 3.12
C TYR A 192 -7.98 6.85 2.01
N LEU A 193 -6.85 7.39 1.55
CA LEU A 193 -6.84 8.43 0.50
C LEU A 193 -5.73 8.16 -0.53
N LEU A 194 -5.82 7.01 -1.18
CA LEU A 194 -4.82 6.54 -2.12
C LEU A 194 -4.95 7.21 -3.50
N GLU A 195 -6.16 7.53 -3.94
CA GLU A 195 -6.50 8.04 -5.27
C GLU A 195 -5.58 9.15 -5.80
N PRO A 196 -5.25 10.20 -5.02
CA PRO A 196 -4.33 11.26 -5.45
C PRO A 196 -2.84 10.90 -5.31
N CYS A 197 -2.50 9.75 -4.72
CA CYS A 197 -1.12 9.37 -4.42
C CYS A 197 -0.48 8.55 -5.55
N GLN A 198 0.70 8.99 -6.00
CA GLN A 198 1.54 8.22 -6.93
C GLN A 198 2.34 7.11 -6.22
N TYR A 199 2.68 7.33 -4.95
CA TYR A 199 3.47 6.40 -4.15
C TYR A 199 2.74 6.02 -2.87
N SER A 200 3.09 4.87 -2.31
CA SER A 200 2.64 4.40 -1.01
C SER A 200 3.81 3.76 -0.28
N PRO A 201 4.30 4.32 0.84
CA PRO A 201 5.42 3.75 1.54
C PRO A 201 5.06 2.38 2.11
N GLU A 202 6.00 1.44 1.97
CA GLU A 202 5.96 0.17 2.67
C GLU A 202 6.56 0.35 4.06
N ILE A 203 5.94 -0.17 5.11
CA ILE A 203 6.48 -0.11 6.47
C ILE A 203 7.12 -1.46 6.79
N CYS A 204 8.43 -1.46 7.02
CA CYS A 204 9.18 -2.65 7.40
C CYS A 204 9.49 -2.63 8.89
N LEU A 205 8.71 -3.38 9.67
CA LEU A 205 8.95 -3.63 11.08
C LEU A 205 10.08 -4.65 11.22
N PHE A 206 11.28 -4.17 11.58
CA PHE A 206 12.47 -5.00 11.73
C PHE A 206 12.88 -5.09 13.20
N ALA A 207 13.17 -6.31 13.65
CA ALA A 207 13.77 -6.60 14.95
C ALA A 207 14.05 -8.10 15.09
N VAL A 208 14.92 -8.47 16.02
CA VAL A 208 15.01 -9.85 16.54
C VAL A 208 13.64 -10.34 17.06
N PRO A 209 13.42 -11.66 17.24
CA PRO A 209 12.18 -12.20 17.79
C PRO A 209 11.71 -11.48 19.08
N GLU A 210 10.39 -11.54 19.34
CA GLU A 210 9.77 -11.08 20.60
C GLU A 210 9.81 -9.56 20.87
N ARG A 211 9.99 -8.73 19.84
CA ARG A 211 9.98 -7.26 19.95
C ARG A 211 8.72 -6.59 19.39
N GLY A 212 7.57 -7.21 19.59
CA GLY A 212 6.26 -6.60 19.28
C GLY A 212 5.89 -6.46 17.79
N LYS A 213 6.77 -6.78 16.82
CA LYS A 213 6.51 -6.63 15.37
C LYS A 213 5.13 -7.09 14.90
N THR A 214 4.77 -8.35 15.21
CA THR A 214 3.47 -8.93 14.86
C THR A 214 2.32 -8.16 15.50
N ARG A 215 2.46 -7.76 16.76
CA ARG A 215 1.43 -7.01 17.50
C ARG A 215 1.22 -5.63 16.88
N THR A 216 2.31 -4.91 16.58
CA THR A 216 2.27 -3.60 15.89
C THR A 216 1.68 -3.73 14.49
N GLY A 217 2.13 -4.69 13.69
CA GLY A 217 1.62 -4.91 12.33
C GLY A 217 0.15 -5.31 12.30
N LYS A 218 -0.31 -6.16 13.24
CA LYS A 218 -1.73 -6.45 13.45
C LYS A 218 -2.51 -5.20 13.85
N GLY A 219 -1.91 -4.34 14.67
CA GLY A 219 -2.49 -3.08 15.12
C GLY A 219 -2.79 -2.14 13.97
N MET A 220 -1.79 -1.93 13.12
CA MET A 220 -1.91 -1.11 11.91
C MET A 220 -2.90 -1.70 10.90
N VAL A 221 -2.77 -2.99 10.58
CA VAL A 221 -3.58 -3.60 9.51
C VAL A 221 -5.07 -3.67 9.87
N THR A 222 -5.43 -3.85 11.14
CA THR A 222 -6.84 -3.90 11.57
C THR A 222 -7.54 -2.55 11.39
N VAL A 223 -6.82 -1.46 11.65
CA VAL A 223 -7.31 -0.08 11.46
C VAL A 223 -7.29 0.34 9.98
N ALA A 224 -6.29 -0.09 9.21
CA ALA A 224 -6.11 0.31 7.81
C ALA A 224 -7.30 -0.02 6.90
N ARG A 225 -7.42 0.74 5.80
CA ARG A 225 -8.43 0.48 4.76
C ARG A 225 -8.18 -0.90 4.15
N ARG A 226 -9.20 -1.76 4.26
CA ARG A 226 -9.19 -3.15 3.72
C ARG A 226 -7.94 -3.93 4.09
N GLY A 227 -7.51 -3.80 5.34
CA GLY A 227 -6.31 -4.46 5.82
C GLY A 227 -6.46 -5.97 5.93
N VAL A 228 -5.50 -6.70 5.36
CA VAL A 228 -5.44 -8.17 5.36
C VAL A 228 -4.10 -8.64 5.91
N HIS A 229 -4.16 -9.46 6.96
CA HIS A 229 -2.99 -10.12 7.52
C HIS A 229 -2.69 -11.42 6.75
N VAL A 230 -1.46 -11.57 6.28
CA VAL A 230 -1.03 -12.68 5.43
C VAL A 230 0.29 -13.26 5.93
N GLU A 231 0.27 -14.55 6.26
CA GLU A 231 1.48 -15.29 6.66
C GLU A 231 2.12 -16.06 5.50
N SER A 232 1.41 -16.22 4.37
CA SER A 232 1.88 -16.97 3.19
C SER A 232 1.88 -16.14 1.92
N LEU A 233 2.99 -16.15 1.17
CA LEU A 233 3.09 -15.46 -0.11
C LEU A 233 2.64 -16.41 -1.23
N ARG A 234 1.33 -16.43 -1.51
CA ARG A 234 0.76 -17.17 -2.65
C ARG A 234 0.40 -16.19 -3.77
N ASP A 235 1.11 -16.26 -4.88
CA ASP A 235 0.99 -15.34 -6.03
C ASP A 235 -0.46 -15.03 -6.41
N ALA A 236 -1.24 -16.06 -6.76
CA ALA A 236 -2.62 -15.93 -7.20
C ALA A 236 -3.55 -15.27 -6.15
N TYR A 237 -3.25 -15.43 -4.86
CA TYR A 237 -4.01 -14.79 -3.79
C TYR A 237 -3.62 -13.31 -3.65
N LEU A 238 -2.31 -13.01 -3.67
CA LEU A 238 -1.80 -11.66 -3.52
C LEU A 238 -2.22 -10.73 -4.67
N VAL A 239 -2.14 -11.20 -5.92
CA VAL A 239 -2.59 -10.38 -7.07
C VAL A 239 -4.08 -10.07 -6.99
N ARG A 240 -4.91 -10.99 -6.48
CA ARG A 240 -6.35 -10.77 -6.31
C ARG A 240 -6.66 -9.82 -5.18
N LEU A 241 -5.98 -9.94 -4.04
CA LEU A 241 -6.08 -8.96 -2.94
C LEU A 241 -5.71 -7.56 -3.41
N ALA A 242 -4.61 -7.44 -4.15
CA ALA A 242 -4.14 -6.16 -4.65
C ALA A 242 -5.07 -5.56 -5.71
N HIS A 243 -5.50 -6.37 -6.69
CA HIS A 243 -6.23 -5.87 -7.84
C HIS A 243 -7.73 -5.71 -7.58
N HIS A 244 -8.41 -6.74 -7.06
CA HIS A 244 -9.86 -6.73 -6.90
C HIS A 244 -10.31 -6.02 -5.63
N TYR A 245 -9.49 -6.06 -4.58
CA TYR A 245 -9.81 -5.42 -3.30
C TYR A 245 -9.03 -4.14 -3.05
N GLN A 246 -7.93 -3.86 -3.76
CA GLN A 246 -7.01 -2.78 -3.39
C GLN A 246 -6.62 -2.84 -1.91
N ALA A 247 -6.43 -4.06 -1.40
CA ALA A 247 -6.21 -4.31 0.01
C ALA A 247 -4.89 -3.71 0.50
N THR A 248 -4.89 -3.26 1.75
CA THR A 248 -3.67 -3.04 2.51
C THR A 248 -3.17 -4.40 3.00
N ILE A 249 -1.92 -4.77 2.71
CA ILE A 249 -1.43 -6.14 3.01
C ILE A 249 -0.36 -6.09 4.08
N PHE A 250 -0.52 -6.88 5.14
CA PHE A 250 0.49 -7.11 6.15
C PHE A 250 1.10 -8.50 5.98
N PHE A 251 2.39 -8.55 5.65
CA PHE A 251 3.18 -9.77 5.57
C PHE A 251 3.90 -10.04 6.89
N ASP A 252 3.50 -11.10 7.60
CA ASP A 252 4.18 -11.52 8.83
C ASP A 252 4.96 -12.81 8.60
N THR A 253 6.28 -12.68 8.39
CA THR A 253 7.13 -13.82 8.00
C THR A 253 8.56 -13.64 8.50
N MET A 254 9.20 -14.71 8.99
CA MET A 254 10.57 -14.63 9.52
C MET A 254 11.62 -14.13 8.51
N ASN A 255 11.62 -14.69 7.30
CA ASN A 255 12.46 -14.27 6.17
C ASN A 255 11.57 -13.91 4.98
N PHE A 256 11.11 -12.67 4.96
CA PHE A 256 10.16 -12.21 3.94
C PHE A 256 10.72 -12.32 2.52
N TRP A 257 11.96 -11.86 2.30
CA TRP A 257 12.54 -11.78 0.95
C TRP A 257 12.77 -13.15 0.34
N GLU A 258 13.40 -14.07 1.09
CA GLU A 258 13.62 -15.43 0.59
C GLU A 258 12.29 -16.14 0.27
N LYS A 259 11.25 -15.89 1.08
CA LYS A 259 9.92 -16.44 0.83
C LYS A 259 9.28 -15.83 -0.41
N ALA A 260 9.45 -14.53 -0.66
CA ALA A 260 8.98 -13.85 -1.87
C ALA A 260 9.64 -14.41 -3.14
N VAL A 261 10.97 -14.58 -3.10
CA VAL A 261 11.76 -15.19 -4.19
C VAL A 261 11.27 -16.60 -4.48
N ARG A 262 11.17 -17.44 -3.42
CA ARG A 262 10.73 -18.83 -3.54
C ARG A 262 9.31 -18.95 -4.09
N ALA A 263 8.44 -18.00 -3.75
CA ALA A 263 7.07 -17.94 -4.24
C ALA A 263 6.92 -17.26 -5.61
N GLY A 264 7.98 -16.69 -6.18
CA GLY A 264 7.93 -15.92 -7.41
C GLY A 264 7.07 -14.65 -7.32
N CYS A 265 6.96 -14.07 -6.12
CA CYS A 265 6.11 -12.90 -5.84
C CYS A 265 6.89 -11.59 -5.69
N GLU A 266 8.17 -11.57 -6.03
CA GLU A 266 9.03 -10.38 -5.90
C GLU A 266 8.47 -9.18 -6.67
N ASP A 267 7.96 -9.42 -7.87
CA ASP A 267 7.38 -8.39 -8.73
C ASP A 267 6.15 -7.73 -8.10
N ILE A 268 5.26 -8.51 -7.48
CA ILE A 268 4.10 -7.98 -6.75
C ILE A 268 4.59 -7.04 -5.67
N VAL A 269 5.46 -7.52 -4.78
CA VAL A 269 5.97 -6.77 -3.62
C VAL A 269 6.66 -5.49 -4.09
N LEU A 270 7.65 -5.61 -4.97
CA LEU A 270 8.45 -4.46 -5.42
C LEU A 270 7.67 -3.41 -6.21
N CYS A 271 6.48 -3.74 -6.70
CA CYS A 271 5.63 -2.83 -7.46
C CYS A 271 4.44 -2.28 -6.66
N ARG A 272 4.20 -2.72 -5.41
CA ARG A 272 3.09 -2.21 -4.59
C ARG A 272 3.26 -0.73 -4.21
N TYR A 273 4.50 -0.27 -4.05
CA TYR A 273 4.77 1.11 -3.60
C TYR A 273 4.47 2.19 -4.66
N GLU A 274 4.33 1.85 -5.94
CA GLU A 274 4.22 2.82 -7.04
C GLU A 274 3.01 2.54 -7.93
N ARG A 275 2.21 3.58 -8.17
CA ARG A 275 0.99 3.51 -8.96
C ARG A 275 1.28 3.39 -10.46
N GLY A 276 0.43 2.64 -11.16
CA GLY A 276 0.47 2.50 -12.61
C GLY A 276 1.25 1.28 -13.09
N ILE A 277 1.96 0.60 -12.20
CA ILE A 277 2.61 -0.67 -12.52
C ILE A 277 1.56 -1.80 -12.52
N ALA A 278 1.61 -2.63 -13.56
CA ALA A 278 0.81 -3.83 -13.69
C ALA A 278 1.71 -5.06 -13.81
N VAL A 279 1.30 -6.13 -13.16
CA VAL A 279 2.02 -7.40 -13.10
C VAL A 279 1.31 -8.41 -14.01
N PRO A 280 1.96 -8.93 -15.06
CA PRO A 280 1.35 -9.86 -16.00
C PRO A 280 1.34 -11.29 -15.46
N ARG A 281 0.25 -12.02 -15.68
CA ARG A 281 0.16 -13.47 -15.49
C ARG A 281 -0.49 -14.11 -16.71
N VAL A 282 0.15 -15.14 -17.26
CA VAL A 282 -0.41 -15.95 -18.34
C VAL A 282 -1.37 -16.96 -17.72
N LEU A 283 -2.68 -16.78 -17.93
CA LEU A 283 -3.73 -17.61 -17.34
C LEU A 283 -4.51 -18.44 -18.37
N TYR A 284 -4.47 -18.03 -19.64
CA TYR A 284 -5.24 -18.66 -20.71
C TYR A 284 -4.37 -18.95 -21.94
N PRO A 285 -3.27 -19.72 -21.81
CA PRO A 285 -2.34 -19.98 -22.91
C PRO A 285 -3.02 -20.53 -24.18
N GLU A 286 -4.14 -21.24 -24.01
CA GLU A 286 -4.95 -21.79 -25.10
C GLU A 286 -5.62 -20.73 -25.98
N LYS A 287 -5.81 -19.49 -25.50
CA LYS A 287 -6.42 -18.40 -26.27
C LYS A 287 -5.46 -17.75 -27.28
N GLY A 288 -4.19 -18.15 -27.25
CA GLY A 288 -3.13 -17.63 -28.11
C GLY A 288 -2.59 -16.28 -27.66
N ALA A 289 -1.55 -15.81 -28.36
CA ALA A 289 -0.84 -14.58 -28.05
C ALA A 289 -1.80 -13.37 -27.92
N HIS A 290 -1.51 -12.50 -26.95
CA HIS A 290 -2.29 -11.29 -26.63
C HIS A 290 -3.69 -11.51 -26.02
N LYS A 291 -4.14 -12.76 -25.86
CA LYS A 291 -5.42 -13.12 -25.20
C LYS A 291 -5.22 -14.05 -23.99
N ASP A 292 -3.98 -14.47 -23.77
CA ASP A 292 -3.53 -15.40 -22.75
C ASP A 292 -3.15 -14.73 -21.43
N THR A 293 -2.85 -13.44 -21.47
CA THR A 293 -2.25 -12.69 -20.36
C THR A 293 -3.26 -11.76 -19.70
N VAL A 294 -3.34 -11.83 -18.37
CA VAL A 294 -4.09 -10.89 -17.53
C VAL A 294 -3.10 -9.97 -16.80
N PHE A 295 -3.38 -8.68 -16.77
CA PHE A 295 -2.57 -7.67 -16.11
C PHE A 295 -3.22 -7.26 -14.79
N TYR A 296 -2.49 -7.43 -13.69
CA TYR A 296 -2.96 -7.10 -12.35
C TYR A 296 -2.31 -5.81 -11.84
N HIS A 297 -3.12 -4.82 -11.49
CA HIS A 297 -2.64 -3.63 -10.77
C HIS A 297 -2.38 -3.98 -9.31
N VAL A 298 -1.16 -3.76 -8.83
CA VAL A 298 -0.72 -4.22 -7.49
C VAL A 298 -0.46 -3.11 -6.49
N PHE A 299 -0.62 -1.85 -6.89
CA PHE A 299 -0.40 -0.67 -6.03
C PHE A 299 -1.21 -0.74 -4.74
N GLY A 300 -0.55 -0.49 -3.60
CA GLY A 300 -1.24 -0.32 -2.34
C GLY A 300 -0.32 -0.32 -1.10
N PRO A 301 -0.83 0.13 0.05
CA PRO A 301 -0.11 0.11 1.31
C PRO A 301 0.31 -1.30 1.70
N THR A 302 1.50 -1.40 2.28
CA THR A 302 2.12 -2.68 2.66
C THR A 302 2.84 -2.55 3.99
N ILE A 303 2.67 -3.54 4.84
CA ILE A 303 3.41 -3.72 6.10
C ILE A 303 4.18 -5.03 5.99
N ILE A 304 5.41 -5.05 6.47
CA ILE A 304 6.26 -6.24 6.49
C ILE A 304 6.81 -6.38 7.91
N ALA A 305 6.56 -7.50 8.55
CA ALA A 305 7.27 -7.91 9.77
C ALA A 305 8.25 -9.02 9.41
N THR A 306 9.52 -8.80 9.73
CA THR A 306 10.60 -9.76 9.45
C THR A 306 11.65 -9.75 10.55
N ASN A 307 12.33 -10.88 10.73
CA ASN A 307 13.43 -11.02 11.69
C ASN A 307 14.79 -10.82 11.04
N ILE A 308 14.83 -10.85 9.70
CA ILE A 308 16.04 -10.70 8.89
C ILE A 308 15.95 -9.37 8.15
N GLN A 309 17.10 -8.70 8.05
CA GLN A 309 17.23 -7.44 7.33
C GLN A 309 16.73 -7.63 5.89
N VAL A 310 15.89 -6.70 5.44
CA VAL A 310 15.32 -6.77 4.11
C VAL A 310 16.38 -6.55 3.04
N HIS A 311 16.18 -7.17 1.89
CA HIS A 311 17.08 -7.02 0.75
C HIS A 311 17.17 -5.54 0.32
N ASN A 312 18.37 -5.10 -0.10
CA ASN A 312 18.66 -3.70 -0.45
C ASN A 312 17.69 -3.10 -1.50
N ILE A 313 17.14 -3.92 -2.39
CA ILE A 313 16.12 -3.49 -3.36
C ILE A 313 14.85 -3.01 -2.66
N LEU A 314 14.40 -3.75 -1.63
CA LEU A 314 13.20 -3.42 -0.86
C LEU A 314 13.44 -2.24 0.08
N ASP A 315 14.64 -2.15 0.66
CA ASP A 315 15.03 -1.06 1.56
C ASP A 315 14.81 0.33 0.95
N THR A 316 15.10 0.49 -0.35
CA THR A 316 14.86 1.78 -1.02
C THR A 316 13.37 2.18 -1.11
N ARG A 317 12.44 1.21 -1.04
CA ARG A 317 10.98 1.36 -1.18
C ARG A 317 10.24 1.34 0.16
N ALA A 318 10.91 0.89 1.22
CA ALA A 318 10.34 0.73 2.55
C ALA A 318 10.91 1.72 3.56
N LEU A 319 10.11 2.03 4.58
CA LEU A 319 10.54 2.73 5.79
C LEU A 319 10.82 1.68 6.85
N GLN A 320 12.09 1.50 7.19
CA GLN A 320 12.51 0.53 8.18
C GLN A 320 12.32 1.09 9.59
N VAL A 321 11.48 0.42 10.39
CA VAL A 321 11.26 0.75 11.81
C VAL A 321 11.91 -0.33 12.64
N ASN A 322 13.03 0.02 13.28
CA ASN A 322 13.79 -0.87 14.14
C ASN A 322 13.12 -0.98 15.51
N MET A 323 12.35 -2.04 15.76
CA MET A 323 11.53 -2.14 16.97
C MET A 323 12.40 -2.29 18.24
N PRO A 324 12.21 -1.43 19.26
CA PRO A 324 12.95 -1.52 20.51
C PRO A 324 12.55 -2.76 21.33
N GLN A 325 13.37 -3.13 22.30
CA GLN A 325 12.92 -4.06 23.34
C GLN A 325 11.92 -3.33 24.20
N THR A 326 10.76 -3.94 24.43
CA THR A 326 9.75 -3.36 25.31
C THR A 326 9.89 -3.91 26.72
N SER A 327 9.78 -3.02 27.70
CA SER A 327 9.57 -3.36 29.11
C SER A 327 8.10 -3.24 29.52
N ARG A 328 7.27 -2.70 28.62
CA ARG A 328 5.86 -2.45 28.85
C ARG A 328 5.06 -3.73 28.68
N ARG A 329 4.07 -3.90 29.54
CA ARG A 329 3.00 -4.89 29.36
C ARG A 329 1.83 -4.20 28.68
N PHE A 330 1.28 -4.88 27.69
CA PHE A 330 0.11 -4.41 26.95
C PHE A 330 -1.03 -5.39 27.24
N GLU A 331 -1.94 -4.98 28.12
CA GLU A 331 -3.03 -5.83 28.62
C GLU A 331 -4.12 -6.06 27.57
N ASP A 332 -4.36 -5.08 26.69
CA ASP A 332 -5.40 -5.17 25.68
C ASP A 332 -4.96 -6.07 24.51
N ASP A 333 -5.86 -6.90 23.98
CA ASP A 333 -5.59 -7.65 22.77
C ASP A 333 -5.78 -6.78 21.52
N VAL A 334 -4.94 -7.02 20.50
CA VAL A 334 -5.10 -6.38 19.20
C VAL A 334 -6.10 -7.19 18.38
N THR A 335 -7.36 -6.75 18.38
CA THR A 335 -8.44 -7.40 17.65
C THR A 335 -9.10 -6.46 16.63
N PRO A 336 -9.64 -6.99 15.51
CA PRO A 336 -10.43 -6.20 14.57
C PRO A 336 -11.58 -5.44 15.23
N GLU A 337 -12.24 -6.05 16.22
CA GLU A 337 -13.39 -5.49 16.93
C GLU A 337 -13.01 -4.26 17.75
N ALA A 338 -11.86 -4.31 18.45
CA ALA A 338 -11.35 -3.18 19.23
C ALA A 338 -10.94 -2.00 18.33
N ALA A 339 -10.42 -2.29 17.13
CA ALA A 339 -10.03 -1.29 16.14
C ALA A 339 -11.21 -0.74 15.31
N ARG A 340 -12.35 -1.44 15.28
CA ARG A 340 -13.52 -1.11 14.44
C ARG A 340 -14.01 0.35 14.57
N PRO A 341 -14.09 0.95 15.77
CA PRO A 341 -14.51 2.34 15.91
C PRO A 341 -13.57 3.34 15.22
N LEU A 342 -12.25 3.06 15.19
CA LEU A 342 -11.29 3.89 14.46
C LEU A 342 -11.46 3.72 12.95
N LYS A 343 -11.71 2.49 12.49
CA LYS A 343 -12.01 2.17 11.10
C LYS A 343 -13.25 2.92 10.60
N GLU A 344 -14.31 2.98 11.41
CA GLU A 344 -15.56 3.70 11.11
C GLU A 344 -15.33 5.20 10.96
N ARG A 345 -14.54 5.80 11.86
CA ARG A 345 -14.16 7.22 11.80
C ARG A 345 -13.28 7.52 10.59
N LEU A 346 -12.32 6.64 10.25
CA LEU A 346 -11.48 6.77 9.06
C LEU A 346 -12.29 6.63 7.75
N THR A 347 -13.26 5.73 7.70
CA THR A 347 -14.17 5.61 6.53
C THR A 347 -15.02 6.87 6.37
N ALA A 348 -15.51 7.46 7.47
CA ALA A 348 -16.22 8.74 7.43
C ALA A 348 -15.30 9.90 6.98
N TRP A 349 -14.06 9.94 7.49
CA TRP A 349 -13.06 10.90 7.03
C TRP A 349 -12.77 10.76 5.53
N ARG A 350 -12.61 9.53 5.03
CA ARG A 350 -12.47 9.26 3.59
C ARG A 350 -13.66 9.80 2.83
N ALA A 351 -14.89 9.60 3.28
CA ALA A 351 -16.07 10.12 2.61
C ALA A 351 -16.01 11.66 2.45
N HIS A 352 -15.54 12.39 3.47
CA HIS A 352 -15.32 13.84 3.38
C HIS A 352 -14.26 14.23 2.33
N HIS A 353 -13.18 13.46 2.23
CA HIS A 353 -12.01 13.82 1.40
C HIS A 353 -11.98 13.09 0.05
N LEU A 354 -12.91 12.18 -0.23
CA LEU A 354 -12.96 11.44 -1.49
C LEU A 354 -13.17 12.44 -2.64
N GLY A 355 -12.25 12.41 -3.61
CA GLY A 355 -12.21 13.32 -4.76
C GLY A 355 -11.46 14.63 -4.52
N THR A 356 -10.97 14.88 -3.30
CA THR A 356 -10.17 16.08 -2.99
C THR A 356 -8.70 15.89 -3.38
N ALA A 357 -8.05 16.96 -3.83
CA ALA A 357 -6.62 16.98 -4.07
C ALA A 357 -5.84 17.09 -2.76
N LEU A 358 -4.68 16.43 -2.69
CA LEU A 358 -3.75 16.60 -1.58
C LEU A 358 -3.02 17.96 -1.68
N PRO A 359 -2.57 18.54 -0.55
CA PRO A 359 -1.77 19.75 -0.57
C PRO A 359 -0.51 19.59 -1.43
N GLU A 360 -0.22 20.55 -2.32
CA GLU A 360 1.02 20.52 -3.10
C GLU A 360 2.23 20.77 -2.21
N MET A 361 3.25 19.91 -2.35
CA MET A 361 4.46 19.96 -1.53
C MET A 361 5.69 19.45 -2.26
N LEU A 362 6.84 19.98 -1.84
CA LEU A 362 8.15 19.46 -2.20
C LEU A 362 8.39 18.10 -1.55
N LYS A 363 9.25 17.30 -2.16
CA LYS A 363 9.67 16.03 -1.58
C LYS A 363 10.47 16.33 -0.29
N PRO A 364 10.22 15.59 0.82
CA PRO A 364 10.92 15.84 2.07
C PRO A 364 12.36 15.30 2.09
N ALA A 365 12.73 14.48 1.11
CA ALA A 365 14.07 13.93 0.96
C ALA A 365 14.39 13.79 -0.53
N ALA A 366 15.65 13.50 -0.86
CA ALA A 366 16.05 13.20 -2.23
C ALA A 366 15.64 11.79 -2.66
N GLY A 367 15.51 11.59 -3.98
CA GLY A 367 15.26 10.29 -4.60
C GLY A 367 14.00 9.58 -4.08
N ARG A 368 14.06 8.24 -4.02
CA ARG A 368 12.92 7.38 -3.69
C ARG A 368 12.42 7.58 -2.25
N LEU A 369 13.30 7.93 -1.30
CA LEU A 369 12.86 8.24 0.07
C LEU A 369 11.88 9.42 0.07
N GLY A 370 12.20 10.48 -0.68
CA GLY A 370 11.32 11.62 -0.84
C GLY A 370 10.00 11.27 -1.54
N ASP A 371 10.06 10.40 -2.54
CA ASP A 371 8.86 9.93 -3.27
C ASP A 371 7.86 9.23 -2.34
N ILE A 372 8.34 8.28 -1.52
CA ILE A 372 7.47 7.51 -0.62
C ILE A 372 7.04 8.29 0.63
N LEU A 373 7.80 9.30 1.08
CA LEU A 373 7.45 10.13 2.23
C LEU A 373 6.57 11.33 1.88
N LYS A 374 6.55 11.80 0.62
CA LYS A 374 5.70 12.93 0.20
C LYS A 374 4.21 12.70 0.54
N PRO A 375 3.59 11.55 0.22
CA PRO A 375 2.19 11.28 0.59
C PRO A 375 1.94 11.37 2.10
N ILE A 376 2.87 10.88 2.92
CA ILE A 376 2.74 10.93 4.38
C ILE A 376 2.81 12.36 4.89
N LEU A 377 3.74 13.17 4.38
CA LEU A 377 3.81 14.59 4.71
C LEU A 377 2.51 15.31 4.31
N GLN A 378 1.96 15.00 3.12
CA GLN A 378 0.69 15.58 2.64
C GLN A 378 -0.46 15.25 3.57
N ILE A 379 -0.54 14.03 4.05
CA ILE A 379 -1.53 13.62 5.04
C ILE A 379 -1.33 14.35 6.37
N ILE A 380 -0.11 14.42 6.90
CA ILE A 380 0.18 15.15 8.15
C ILE A 380 -0.26 16.60 8.05
N ARG A 381 0.06 17.29 6.94
CA ARG A 381 -0.36 18.68 6.72
C ARG A 381 -1.88 18.82 6.63
N LEU A 382 -2.57 17.83 6.06
CA LEU A 382 -4.02 17.81 5.95
C LEU A 382 -4.71 17.58 7.31
N VAL A 383 -4.20 16.68 8.14
CA VAL A 383 -4.93 16.21 9.35
C VAL A 383 -4.37 16.73 10.67
N LYS A 384 -3.05 16.98 10.77
CA LYS A 384 -2.38 17.43 11.99
C LYS A 384 -1.10 18.24 11.66
N PRO A 385 -1.23 19.46 11.11
CA PRO A 385 -0.09 20.26 10.65
C PRO A 385 0.94 20.57 11.76
N ASP A 386 0.53 20.68 13.02
CA ASP A 386 1.45 20.94 14.15
C ASP A 386 2.51 19.83 14.35
N ARG A 387 2.30 18.62 13.79
CA ARG A 387 3.25 17.51 13.88
C ARG A 387 4.25 17.46 12.73
N GLU A 388 4.16 18.40 11.78
CA GLU A 388 5.03 18.42 10.62
C GLU A 388 6.52 18.53 11.00
N ALA A 389 6.86 19.37 11.97
CA ALA A 389 8.25 19.52 12.43
C ALA A 389 8.83 18.22 13.04
N ALA A 390 8.01 17.47 13.77
CA ALA A 390 8.39 16.17 14.30
C ALA A 390 8.63 15.16 13.17
N PHE A 391 7.78 15.18 12.14
CA PHE A 391 7.97 14.34 10.96
C PHE A 391 9.23 14.69 10.17
N TRP A 392 9.56 15.97 9.99
CA TRP A 392 10.83 16.37 9.36
C TRP A 392 12.06 15.85 10.11
N THR A 393 11.98 15.80 11.44
CA THR A 393 13.04 15.20 12.28
C THR A 393 13.17 13.71 11.98
N LEU A 394 12.04 13.00 11.86
CA LEU A 394 12.02 11.59 11.49
C LEU A 394 12.56 11.35 10.07
N VAL A 395 12.26 12.22 9.10
CA VAL A 395 12.80 12.11 7.74
C VAL A 395 14.32 12.17 7.74
N ARG A 396 14.92 13.13 8.46
CA ARG A 396 16.37 13.25 8.57
C ARG A 396 17.00 12.03 9.22
N GLU A 397 16.29 11.41 10.17
CA GLU A 397 16.74 10.17 10.78
C GLU A 397 16.74 9.00 9.79
N PHE A 398 15.71 8.86 8.95
CA PHE A 398 15.72 7.87 7.87
C PHE A 398 16.84 8.13 6.85
N GLU A 399 17.11 9.39 6.50
CA GLU A 399 18.24 9.75 5.63
C GLU A 399 19.58 9.33 6.24
N ARG A 400 19.76 9.63 7.54
CA ARG A 400 20.96 9.26 8.28
C ARG A 400 21.15 7.75 8.36
N GLN A 401 20.09 7.01 8.70
CA GLN A 401 20.12 5.54 8.76
C GLN A 401 20.50 4.94 7.41
N ARG A 402 19.84 5.37 6.32
CA ARG A 402 20.18 4.92 4.96
C ARG A 402 21.59 5.32 4.55
N GLY A 403 22.12 6.43 5.05
CA GLY A 403 23.52 6.83 4.84
C GLY A 403 24.48 5.84 5.49
N ILE A 404 24.21 5.45 6.74
CA ILE A 404 25.01 4.46 7.47
C ILE A 404 24.95 3.09 6.80
N ASP A 405 23.75 2.61 6.45
CA ASP A 405 23.58 1.31 5.79
C ASP A 405 24.30 1.25 4.43
N LYS A 406 24.37 2.39 3.72
CA LYS A 406 25.16 2.50 2.49
C LYS A 406 26.65 2.43 2.75
N LEU A 407 27.16 3.04 3.83
CA LEU A 407 28.58 3.00 4.21
C LEU A 407 29.04 1.58 4.56
N ASP A 408 28.16 0.78 5.16
CA ASP A 408 28.47 -0.62 5.50
C ASP A 408 28.35 -1.57 4.29
N SER A 409 27.83 -1.08 3.16
CA SER A 409 27.63 -1.90 1.97
C SER A 409 28.95 -2.36 1.34
N LEU A 410 28.89 -3.48 0.63
CA LEU A 410 30.01 -3.98 -0.17
C LEU A 410 30.53 -2.92 -1.16
N GLU A 411 29.63 -2.09 -1.69
CA GLU A 411 29.94 -1.04 -2.65
C GLU A 411 30.72 0.10 -2.00
N ALA A 412 30.34 0.55 -0.81
CA ALA A 412 31.12 1.52 -0.04
C ALA A 412 32.49 0.99 0.36
N GLN A 413 32.58 -0.29 0.74
CA GLN A 413 33.88 -0.93 1.02
C GLN A 413 34.78 -0.94 -0.23
N ILE A 414 34.22 -1.18 -1.42
CA ILE A 414 34.96 -1.07 -2.69
C ILE A 414 35.43 0.38 -2.91
N LEU A 415 34.57 1.37 -2.68
CA LEU A 415 34.91 2.80 -2.83
C LEU A 415 36.01 3.24 -1.85
N LEU A 416 35.97 2.77 -0.60
CA LEU A 416 37.04 2.98 0.38
C LEU A 416 38.36 2.37 -0.09
N THR A 417 38.35 1.14 -0.64
CA THR A 417 39.53 0.55 -1.27
C THR A 417 40.03 1.41 -2.43
N LEU A 418 39.15 1.90 -3.31
CA LEU A 418 39.55 2.79 -4.39
C LEU A 418 40.20 4.08 -3.87
N ASN A 419 39.67 4.67 -2.80
CA ASN A 419 40.24 5.86 -2.19
C ASN A 419 41.67 5.60 -1.68
N SER A 420 41.89 4.44 -1.04
CA SER A 420 43.23 4.05 -0.57
C SER A 420 44.25 3.83 -1.69
N LEU A 421 43.76 3.42 -2.87
CA LEU A 421 44.58 3.18 -4.07
C LEU A 421 44.77 4.43 -4.95
N ARG A 422 44.26 5.60 -4.53
CA ARG A 422 44.34 6.85 -5.32
C ARG A 422 45.77 7.21 -5.69
N GLY A 423 46.74 6.96 -4.79
CA GLY A 423 48.16 7.20 -5.04
C GLY A 423 48.81 6.23 -6.02
N GLU A 424 48.14 5.11 -6.35
CA GLU A 424 48.62 4.07 -7.26
C GLU A 424 48.05 4.23 -8.68
N VAL A 425 47.35 5.33 -8.96
CA VAL A 425 46.79 5.60 -10.29
C VAL A 425 47.90 6.03 -11.25
N GLU A 426 48.17 5.20 -12.25
CA GLU A 426 49.18 5.47 -13.26
C GLU A 426 48.53 5.83 -14.59
N ARG A 427 48.90 6.98 -15.16
CA ARG A 427 48.37 7.47 -16.46
C ARG A 427 46.83 7.53 -16.50
N GLY A 428 46.21 7.82 -15.35
CA GLY A 428 44.75 7.89 -15.22
C GLY A 428 44.05 6.53 -15.25
N ILE A 429 44.77 5.43 -14.99
CA ILE A 429 44.23 4.07 -15.03
C ILE A 429 44.59 3.34 -13.74
N LEU A 430 43.66 2.54 -13.21
CA LEU A 430 43.87 1.65 -12.06
C LEU A 430 43.46 0.21 -12.41
N PRO A 431 44.37 -0.78 -12.44
CA PRO A 431 44.04 -2.16 -12.82
C PRO A 431 43.00 -2.81 -11.90
N VAL A 432 41.99 -3.50 -12.47
CA VAL A 432 40.97 -4.22 -11.67
C VAL A 432 41.60 -5.30 -10.79
N LYS A 433 42.69 -5.91 -11.27
CA LYS A 433 43.47 -6.88 -10.51
C LYS A 433 43.95 -6.28 -9.18
N ARG A 434 44.61 -5.13 -9.24
CA ARG A 434 45.14 -4.43 -8.06
C ARG A 434 44.03 -4.04 -7.07
N ILE A 435 42.92 -3.51 -7.58
CA ILE A 435 41.74 -3.16 -6.77
C ILE A 435 41.21 -4.40 -6.03
N THR A 436 41.12 -5.54 -6.72
CA THR A 436 40.59 -6.77 -6.14
C THR A 436 41.54 -7.37 -5.10
N GLU A 437 42.85 -7.34 -5.36
CA GLU A 437 43.87 -7.80 -4.41
C GLU A 437 43.83 -6.96 -3.12
N ALA A 438 43.83 -5.64 -3.24
CA ALA A 438 43.70 -4.74 -2.08
C ALA A 438 42.39 -4.95 -1.31
N PHE A 439 41.27 -5.18 -2.03
CA PHE A 439 39.98 -5.44 -1.39
C PHE A 439 39.94 -6.75 -0.61
N ASN A 440 40.68 -7.77 -1.05
CA ASN A 440 40.69 -9.12 -0.48
C ASN A 440 41.77 -9.33 0.60
N GLU A 441 42.75 -8.43 0.73
CA GLU A 441 43.97 -8.59 1.56
C GLU A 441 43.69 -9.00 3.03
N ASN A 442 42.60 -8.51 3.62
CA ASN A 442 42.22 -8.81 5.02
C ASN A 442 40.91 -9.59 5.14
N ARG A 443 40.51 -10.30 4.08
CA ARG A 443 39.26 -11.08 4.05
C ARG A 443 39.56 -12.57 4.04
N THR A 444 38.68 -13.34 4.67
CA THR A 444 38.69 -14.81 4.53
C THR A 444 38.42 -15.20 3.08
N GLU A 445 38.95 -16.34 2.60
CA GLU A 445 38.75 -16.82 1.23
C GLU A 445 37.26 -16.88 0.80
N LYS A 446 36.37 -17.26 1.72
CA LYS A 446 34.91 -17.30 1.47
C LYS A 446 34.30 -15.92 1.16
N ALA A 447 34.95 -14.84 1.60
CA ALA A 447 34.50 -13.46 1.42
C ALA A 447 35.25 -12.74 0.29
N HIS A 448 36.17 -13.43 -0.41
CA HIS A 448 36.91 -12.84 -1.53
C HIS A 448 35.99 -12.57 -2.72
N LEU A 449 36.22 -11.44 -3.39
CA LEU A 449 35.64 -11.18 -4.71
C LEU A 449 36.61 -11.64 -5.79
N SER A 450 36.08 -12.30 -6.83
CA SER A 450 36.86 -12.55 -8.04
C SER A 450 37.04 -11.27 -8.85
N TYR A 451 38.08 -11.21 -9.68
CA TYR A 451 38.33 -10.08 -10.59
C TYR A 451 37.11 -9.77 -11.47
N GLN A 452 36.39 -10.78 -11.97
CA GLN A 452 35.20 -10.57 -12.81
C GLN A 452 34.03 -10.01 -12.00
N ARG A 453 33.89 -10.39 -10.73
CA ARG A 453 32.85 -9.86 -9.84
C ARG A 453 33.16 -8.43 -9.44
N MET A 454 34.41 -8.12 -9.13
CA MET A 454 34.89 -6.76 -8.87
C MET A 454 34.64 -5.84 -10.07
N GLY A 455 35.08 -6.24 -11.26
CA GLY A 455 34.84 -5.47 -12.49
C GLY A 455 33.36 -5.17 -12.71
N ARG A 456 32.47 -6.19 -12.61
CA ARG A 456 31.01 -5.99 -12.71
C ARG A 456 30.47 -4.98 -11.69
N LYS A 457 30.99 -4.98 -10.46
CA LYS A 457 30.59 -4.03 -9.42
C LYS A 457 31.07 -2.61 -9.71
N LEU A 458 32.32 -2.43 -10.13
CA LEU A 458 32.84 -1.11 -10.53
C LEU A 458 32.00 -0.48 -11.64
N TRP A 459 31.63 -1.26 -12.65
CA TRP A 459 30.80 -0.77 -13.77
C TRP A 459 29.35 -0.55 -13.36
N GLY A 460 28.83 -1.36 -12.43
CA GLY A 460 27.52 -1.15 -11.82
C GLY A 460 27.43 0.15 -11.01
N LEU A 461 28.55 0.62 -10.45
CA LEU A 461 28.67 1.94 -9.82
C LEU A 461 28.77 3.09 -10.83
N GLY A 462 28.75 2.79 -12.13
CA GLY A 462 28.82 3.75 -13.21
C GLY A 462 30.24 4.22 -13.53
N LEU A 463 31.28 3.57 -13.00
CA LEU A 463 32.67 3.92 -13.31
C LEU A 463 33.06 3.54 -14.74
N ASP A 464 34.08 4.21 -15.29
CA ASP A 464 34.48 4.04 -16.69
C ASP A 464 35.47 2.88 -16.87
N ARG A 465 35.17 2.02 -17.84
CA ARG A 465 35.98 0.83 -18.14
C ARG A 465 37.09 1.17 -19.12
N GLY A 466 38.31 0.72 -18.81
CA GLY A 466 39.48 0.79 -19.67
C GLY A 466 40.25 -0.54 -19.72
N GLN A 467 41.42 -0.49 -20.34
CA GLN A 467 42.36 -1.60 -20.45
C GLN A 467 43.79 -1.13 -20.15
N THR A 468 44.62 -2.02 -19.60
CA THR A 468 46.06 -1.80 -19.50
C THR A 468 46.74 -2.07 -20.84
N GLY A 469 48.03 -1.74 -20.96
CA GLY A 469 48.84 -2.06 -22.15
C GLY A 469 48.84 -3.56 -22.51
N ASP A 470 48.66 -4.42 -21.50
CA ASP A 470 48.59 -5.88 -21.65
C ASP A 470 47.16 -6.41 -21.89
N SER A 471 46.22 -5.53 -22.28
CA SER A 471 44.80 -5.84 -22.50
C SER A 471 44.02 -6.30 -21.25
N ALA A 472 44.59 -6.15 -20.04
CA ALA A 472 43.88 -6.49 -18.81
C ALA A 472 42.84 -5.41 -18.46
N SER A 473 41.72 -5.79 -17.82
CA SER A 473 40.67 -4.83 -17.45
C SER A 473 41.16 -3.83 -16.41
N ALA A 474 40.85 -2.56 -16.62
CA ALA A 474 41.21 -1.48 -15.71
C ALA A 474 40.09 -0.45 -15.55
N LEU A 475 40.12 0.30 -14.46
CA LEU A 475 39.29 1.48 -14.20
C LEU A 475 39.97 2.71 -14.82
N ILE A 476 39.22 3.48 -15.60
CA ILE A 476 39.65 4.83 -16.00
C ILE A 476 39.35 5.77 -14.82
N TRP A 477 40.39 6.39 -14.29
CA TRP A 477 40.30 7.27 -13.14
C TRP A 477 39.83 8.66 -13.56
N ASN A 478 38.53 8.90 -13.44
CA ASN A 478 37.94 10.24 -13.55
C ASN A 478 37.68 10.78 -12.15
N GLU A 479 38.54 11.69 -11.70
CA GLU A 479 38.52 12.26 -10.36
C GLU A 479 37.17 12.89 -10.01
N GLU A 480 36.60 13.73 -10.88
CA GLU A 480 35.32 14.40 -10.65
C GLU A 480 34.18 13.38 -10.47
N LYS A 481 34.16 12.36 -11.33
CA LYS A 481 33.13 11.32 -11.29
C LYS A 481 33.26 10.43 -10.04
N ILE A 482 34.48 10.06 -9.68
CA ILE A 482 34.76 9.25 -8.48
C ILE A 482 34.39 10.05 -7.22
N MET A 483 34.79 11.32 -7.13
CA MET A 483 34.46 12.18 -5.99
C MET A 483 32.94 12.39 -5.87
N LYS A 484 32.22 12.58 -6.99
CA LYS A 484 30.75 12.63 -6.98
C LYS A 484 30.13 11.36 -6.41
N ILE A 485 30.68 10.19 -6.73
CA ILE A 485 30.24 8.91 -6.17
C ILE A 485 30.58 8.86 -4.67
N PHE A 486 31.79 9.24 -4.26
CA PHE A 486 32.19 9.28 -2.84
C PHE A 486 31.27 10.19 -2.02
N SER A 487 30.93 11.38 -2.53
CA SER A 487 29.96 12.29 -1.92
C SER A 487 28.60 11.63 -1.73
N SER A 488 28.11 10.90 -2.73
CA SER A 488 26.80 10.23 -2.67
C SER A 488 26.72 9.09 -1.64
N TYR A 489 27.88 8.55 -1.25
CA TYR A 489 28.03 7.57 -0.17
C TYR A 489 28.45 8.20 1.17
N GLY A 490 28.70 9.51 1.23
CA GLY A 490 29.15 10.20 2.46
C GLY A 490 30.61 9.95 2.84
N LEU A 491 31.45 9.51 1.89
CA LEU A 491 32.84 9.10 2.14
C LEU A 491 33.85 10.26 2.20
N GLU A 492 33.44 11.49 1.85
CA GLU A 492 34.33 12.66 1.72
C GLU A 492 34.92 13.17 3.06
N LYS A 493 34.36 12.76 4.21
CA LYS A 493 34.71 13.33 5.54
C LYS A 493 35.65 12.49 6.40
N THR A 494 36.17 11.35 5.91
CA THR A 494 36.93 10.41 6.76
C THR A 494 38.44 10.70 6.86
N SER A 495 38.94 11.78 6.23
CA SER A 495 40.38 12.12 6.27
C SER A 495 40.80 13.11 7.36
N GLU A 496 39.89 13.63 8.19
CA GLU A 496 40.26 14.44 9.34
C GLU A 496 40.35 13.56 10.60
N THR A 497 41.58 13.45 11.08
CA THR A 497 42.05 12.65 12.20
C THR A 497 41.26 12.99 13.47
N SER A 498 40.76 11.98 14.18
CA SER A 498 40.24 12.17 15.54
C SER A 498 41.40 12.60 16.44
N GLU A 499 41.44 13.87 16.83
CA GLU A 499 42.25 14.32 17.95
C GLU A 499 41.68 13.66 19.22
N THR A 500 42.29 12.55 19.62
CA THR A 500 42.11 11.95 20.94
C THR A 500 42.46 12.99 22.00
N SER A 501 41.46 13.40 22.78
CA SER A 501 41.68 14.21 23.98
C SER A 501 42.49 13.40 24.99
N GLU A 502 43.68 13.90 25.32
CA GLU A 502 44.54 13.43 26.39
C GLU A 502 43.74 13.38 27.70
N THR A 503 43.64 12.21 28.30
CA THR A 503 43.11 12.05 29.66
C THR A 503 44.30 12.08 30.61
N SER A 504 44.25 13.06 31.52
CA SER A 504 45.24 13.35 32.55
C SER A 504 45.36 12.19 33.54
N GLU A 505 46.60 11.91 33.95
CA GLU A 505 46.96 11.02 35.04
C GLU A 505 46.36 11.51 36.37
N GLU A 506 45.70 10.63 37.13
CA GLU A 506 45.63 10.78 38.59
C GLU A 506 45.49 9.42 39.31
N THR A 507 46.56 9.10 40.02
CA THR A 507 46.64 8.55 41.39
C THR A 507 46.04 7.18 41.75
N THR A 508 46.99 6.31 42.08
CA THR A 508 46.92 5.03 42.79
C THR A 508 46.37 5.11 44.23
N ALA A 509 45.45 4.21 44.59
CA ALA A 509 45.39 3.54 45.90
C ALA A 509 44.44 2.31 45.85
N PRO A 510 44.71 1.24 46.64
CA PRO A 510 44.15 -0.09 46.41
C PRO A 510 42.89 -0.39 47.24
N ALA A 511 42.05 -1.29 46.73
CA ALA A 511 40.93 -1.89 47.46
C ALA A 511 40.98 -3.43 47.33
N PRO A 512 40.35 -4.16 48.27
CA PRO A 512 40.93 -5.36 48.85
C PRO A 512 40.53 -6.68 48.19
N ASP A 513 41.39 -7.64 48.50
CA ASP A 513 41.25 -9.09 48.41
C ASP A 513 39.91 -9.60 48.96
N VAL A 514 39.11 -10.26 48.12
CA VAL A 514 38.05 -11.18 48.55
C VAL A 514 38.07 -12.39 47.61
N THR A 515 38.45 -13.49 48.24
CA THR A 515 38.46 -14.89 47.83
C THR A 515 37.09 -15.46 47.44
N ASP A 516 37.15 -16.45 46.54
CA ASP A 516 36.28 -17.63 46.40
C ASP A 516 34.77 -17.47 46.15
N ILE A 517 34.29 -18.12 45.08
CA ILE A 517 33.34 -19.26 45.14
C ILE A 517 33.09 -19.81 43.71
N THR A 518 33.73 -20.96 43.46
CA THR A 518 33.35 -22.18 42.70
C THR A 518 32.27 -22.17 41.60
N ASP A 519 32.69 -22.70 40.44
CA ASP A 519 32.12 -23.83 39.69
C ASP A 519 30.63 -24.16 39.82
N ILE A 520 29.89 -24.05 38.70
CA ILE A 520 28.91 -25.05 38.29
C ILE A 520 29.04 -25.28 36.77
N THR A 521 29.51 -26.48 36.45
CA THR A 521 29.57 -27.14 35.13
C THR A 521 28.20 -27.64 34.65
N ASP A 522 28.06 -27.65 33.32
CA ASP A 522 27.47 -28.69 32.46
C ASP A 522 26.31 -29.57 32.97
N VAL A 523 25.14 -29.47 32.31
CA VAL A 523 24.30 -30.64 32.04
C VAL A 523 23.48 -30.46 30.75
N PHE A 524 23.82 -31.19 29.67
CA PHE A 524 23.01 -32.27 29.08
C PHE A 524 23.47 -32.61 27.65
N SER A 525 24.11 -33.78 27.57
CA SER A 525 24.42 -34.50 26.34
C SER A 525 23.21 -35.32 25.84
N ALA A 526 23.29 -35.65 24.56
CA ALA A 526 22.41 -36.51 23.79
C ALA A 526 22.16 -37.91 24.40
N GLY A 527 21.01 -38.48 24.04
CA GLY A 527 20.70 -39.91 24.21
C GLY A 527 19.65 -40.36 23.20
N GLY A 528 20.09 -41.09 22.16
CA GLY A 528 19.21 -41.73 21.19
C GLY A 528 18.61 -43.04 21.71
N GLY A 529 17.54 -43.49 21.05
CA GLY A 529 16.95 -44.80 21.26
C GLY A 529 16.11 -45.25 20.07
N LYS A 530 16.62 -46.20 19.28
CA LYS A 530 15.86 -47.04 18.36
C LYS A 530 15.29 -48.25 19.13
N LYS A 531 14.05 -48.67 18.85
CA LYS A 531 13.72 -50.06 18.44
C LYS A 531 12.22 -50.26 18.08
N ASN A 532 12.07 -50.75 16.86
CA ASN A 532 11.03 -51.52 16.14
C ASN A 532 9.89 -52.26 16.87
N HIS A 533 8.76 -52.30 16.13
CA HIS A 533 7.82 -53.40 15.78
C HIS A 533 6.36 -52.93 15.97
N SER A 534 5.36 -53.19 15.12
CA SER A 534 5.18 -54.00 13.92
C SER A 534 3.79 -53.72 13.32
N LEU A 535 3.61 -54.00 12.03
CA LEU A 535 2.39 -54.53 11.37
C LEU A 535 1.06 -53.77 11.51
N PHE A 536 0.57 -53.20 10.40
CA PHE A 536 -0.70 -53.60 9.79
C PHE A 536 -0.73 -53.22 8.31
N ASP A 537 -1.36 -54.09 7.53
CA ASP A 537 -1.33 -54.24 6.08
C ASP A 537 -2.70 -53.86 5.47
N THR A 538 -2.69 -53.51 4.18
CA THR A 538 -3.78 -53.43 3.20
C THR A 538 -4.90 -52.36 3.36
N ARG A 539 -5.10 -51.49 2.35
CA ARG A 539 -5.94 -51.76 1.15
C ARG A 539 -6.01 -50.56 0.20
N THR A 540 -6.00 -50.92 -1.07
CA THR A 540 -6.46 -50.23 -2.30
C THR A 540 -7.83 -49.56 -2.21
N GLY A 541 -8.04 -48.50 -2.99
CA GLY A 541 -9.37 -48.04 -3.39
C GLY A 541 -9.34 -46.76 -4.23
N ASP A 542 -9.60 -46.90 -5.53
CA ASP A 542 -9.94 -45.84 -6.47
C ASP A 542 -11.10 -44.96 -5.99
N LEU A 543 -11.00 -43.65 -6.25
CA LEU A 543 -12.04 -42.76 -6.83
C LEU A 543 -11.44 -41.40 -7.19
#